data_AF-A0AA50R5F8-F1
#
_entry.id   AF-A0AA50R5F8-F1
#
_cell.length_a   1.000
_cell.length_b   1.000
_cell.length_c   1.000
_cell.angle_alpha   90.00
_cell.angle_beta   90.00
_cell.angle_gamma   90.00
#
_symmetry.space_group_name_H-M   'P 1'
#
loop_
_entity.id
_entity.type
_entity.pdbx_description
1 polymer ?
#
loop_
_entity_poly.entity_id
_entity_poly.type
_entity_poly.pdbx_seq_one_letter_code
_entity_poly.pdbx_strand_id
1 'polypeptide(L)'
;MASTGSTPFPKWQLAILLGAPLAIGLGYLYLRNRLEDPEKKKAAELNAKATISLDNEENAKASESAIDRAMKLKGAGNRAFHAAEYDKAISLYNEAIEACPPDRPIDLATFYQNRSACYEKRE
;
A
#
# COMPACT_ATOMS: atom_id res chain seq x y z
N MET A 1 -39.27 -47.60 -26.05
CA MET A 1 -37.92 -48.15 -25.81
C MET A 1 -37.27 -47.29 -24.75
N ALA A 2 -36.77 -47.94 -23.69
CA ALA A 2 -36.53 -47.35 -22.39
C ALA A 2 -35.18 -46.61 -22.28
N SER A 3 -35.21 -45.62 -21.39
CA SER A 3 -34.15 -45.20 -20.46
C SER A 3 -33.02 -44.31 -20.97
N THR A 4 -33.14 -43.04 -20.59
CA THR A 4 -32.08 -42.04 -20.44
C THR A 4 -30.99 -42.54 -19.50
N GLY A 5 -29.83 -42.90 -20.06
CA GLY A 5 -28.63 -43.23 -19.31
C GLY A 5 -28.03 -42.00 -18.62
N SER A 6 -28.39 -41.77 -17.38
CA SER A 6 -27.78 -40.75 -16.51
C SER A 6 -26.47 -41.29 -15.92
N THR A 7 -25.34 -40.64 -16.23
CA THR A 7 -24.05 -40.96 -15.60
C THR A 7 -24.08 -40.56 -14.12
N PRO A 8 -23.70 -41.46 -13.17
CA PRO A 8 -23.87 -41.24 -11.74
C PRO A 8 -22.65 -40.52 -11.17
N PHE A 9 -22.42 -39.26 -11.52
CA PHE A 9 -21.40 -38.47 -10.84
C PHE A 9 -22.00 -37.78 -9.61
N PRO A 10 -21.55 -38.13 -8.40
CA PRO A 10 -22.13 -37.59 -7.18
C PRO A 10 -21.78 -36.10 -7.04
N LYS A 11 -22.76 -35.28 -6.65
CA LYS A 11 -22.68 -33.80 -6.66
C LYS A 11 -21.51 -33.24 -5.84
N TRP A 12 -21.05 -33.95 -4.81
CA TRP A 12 -19.90 -33.55 -4.00
C TRP A 12 -18.57 -33.65 -4.76
N GLN A 13 -18.47 -34.54 -5.74
CA GLN A 13 -17.27 -34.73 -6.55
C GLN A 13 -17.03 -33.54 -7.51
N LEU A 14 -18.11 -32.89 -7.97
CA LEU A 14 -18.04 -31.62 -8.71
C LEU A 14 -17.49 -30.47 -7.84
N ALA A 15 -17.88 -30.41 -6.57
CA ALA A 15 -17.38 -29.39 -5.65
C ALA A 15 -15.87 -29.57 -5.36
N ILE A 16 -15.39 -30.81 -5.22
CA ILE A 16 -13.95 -31.09 -5.08
C ILE A 16 -13.20 -30.78 -6.37
N LEU A 17 -13.75 -31.12 -7.54
CA LEU A 17 -13.10 -30.87 -8.83
C LEU A 17 -12.93 -29.37 -9.11
N LEU A 18 -13.89 -28.53 -8.72
CA LEU A 18 -13.78 -27.07 -8.85
C LEU A 18 -12.96 -26.43 -7.72
N GLY A 19 -13.03 -26.99 -6.51
CA GLY A 19 -12.34 -26.45 -5.33
C GLY A 19 -10.84 -26.76 -5.29
N ALA A 20 -10.42 -27.95 -5.73
CA ALA A 20 -9.03 -28.38 -5.66
C ALA A 20 -8.07 -27.50 -6.49
N PRO A 21 -8.37 -27.14 -7.76
CA PRO A 21 -7.51 -26.25 -8.55
C PRO A 21 -7.40 -24.84 -7.94
N LEU A 22 -8.49 -24.30 -7.40
CA LEU A 22 -8.49 -23.00 -6.74
C LEU A 22 -7.68 -23.02 -5.44
N ALA A 23 -7.84 -24.06 -4.61
CA ALA A 23 -7.07 -24.21 -3.38
C ALA A 23 -5.58 -24.41 -3.64
N ILE A 24 -5.21 -25.18 -4.67
CA ILE A 24 -3.81 -25.35 -5.10
C ILE A 24 -3.27 -24.02 -5.65
N GLY A 25 -4.05 -23.30 -6.46
CA GLY A 25 -3.66 -22.00 -7.01
C GLY A 25 -3.42 -20.95 -5.93
N LEU A 26 -4.34 -20.83 -4.96
CA LEU A 26 -4.19 -19.91 -3.82
C LEU A 26 -3.04 -20.33 -2.89
N GLY A 27 -2.88 -21.63 -2.62
CA GLY A 27 -1.74 -22.16 -1.87
C GLY A 27 -0.41 -21.91 -2.57
N TYR A 28 -0.36 -22.07 -3.89
CA TYR A 28 0.80 -21.76 -4.71
C TYR A 28 1.11 -20.27 -4.72
N LEU A 29 0.10 -19.39 -4.84
CA LEU A 29 0.29 -17.94 -4.75
C LEU A 29 0.78 -17.51 -3.37
N TYR A 30 0.25 -18.14 -2.31
CA TYR A 30 0.69 -17.87 -0.94
C TYR A 30 2.12 -18.34 -0.69
N LEU A 31 2.49 -19.53 -1.17
CA LEU A 31 3.87 -20.02 -1.08
C LEU A 31 4.82 -19.22 -1.97
N ARG A 32 4.39 -18.82 -3.17
CA ARG A 32 5.15 -17.93 -4.06
C ARG A 32 5.41 -16.59 -3.39
N ASN A 33 4.42 -15.99 -2.74
CA ASN A 33 4.62 -14.76 -1.99
C ASN A 33 5.55 -14.94 -0.76
N ARG A 34 5.69 -16.17 -0.26
CA ARG A 34 6.62 -16.53 0.84
C ARG A 34 8.03 -16.90 0.36
N LEU A 35 8.17 -17.33 -0.91
CA LEU A 35 9.44 -17.67 -1.58
C LEU A 35 9.97 -16.54 -2.48
N GLU A 36 9.15 -15.54 -2.78
CA GLU A 36 9.56 -14.33 -3.49
C GLU A 36 10.45 -13.51 -2.56
N ASP A 37 11.74 -13.81 -2.63
CA ASP A 37 12.77 -12.95 -2.05
C ASP A 37 12.53 -11.48 -2.50
N PRO A 38 12.54 -10.52 -1.56
CA PRO A 38 12.28 -9.11 -1.84
C PRO A 38 13.27 -8.48 -2.84
N GLU A 39 14.35 -9.18 -3.19
CA GLU A 39 15.39 -8.74 -4.13
C GLU A 39 14.95 -8.76 -5.60
N LYS A 40 14.11 -9.71 -6.03
CA LYS A 40 13.67 -9.79 -7.44
C LYS A 40 12.64 -8.71 -7.80
N LYS A 41 11.80 -8.31 -6.84
CA LYS A 41 10.86 -7.17 -7.00
C LYS A 41 11.63 -5.86 -7.13
N LYS A 42 12.67 -5.66 -6.31
CA LYS A 42 13.59 -4.51 -6.42
C LYS A 42 14.35 -4.48 -7.76
N ALA A 43 14.84 -5.62 -8.25
CA ALA A 43 15.58 -5.68 -9.51
C ALA A 43 14.71 -5.39 -10.75
N ALA A 44 13.44 -5.84 -10.77
CA ALA A 44 12.50 -5.53 -11.84
C ALA A 44 12.06 -4.05 -11.82
N GLU A 45 11.86 -3.49 -10.62
CA GLU A 45 11.53 -2.08 -10.42
C GLU A 45 12.70 -1.15 -10.79
N LEU A 46 13.94 -1.54 -10.46
CA LEU A 46 15.15 -0.78 -10.81
C LEU A 46 15.35 -0.70 -12.34
N ASN A 47 15.11 -1.79 -13.06
CA ASN A 47 15.21 -1.82 -14.52
C ASN A 47 14.09 -1.05 -15.22
N ALA A 48 12.87 -1.03 -14.66
CA ALA A 48 11.77 -0.22 -15.16
C ALA A 48 11.97 1.30 -14.89
N LYS A 49 12.69 1.65 -13.82
CA LYS A 49 13.01 3.04 -13.45
C LYS A 49 14.20 3.62 -14.23
N ALA A 50 15.14 2.76 -14.65
CA ALA A 50 16.35 3.17 -15.36
C ALA A 50 16.14 3.60 -16.82
N THR A 51 15.06 3.14 -17.48
CA THR A 51 14.80 3.46 -18.90
C THR A 51 14.07 4.79 -19.13
N ILE A 52 13.65 5.49 -18.07
CA ILE A 52 12.83 6.71 -18.14
C ILE A 52 13.56 7.95 -17.58
N SER A 53 14.76 7.82 -17.01
CA SER A 53 15.37 8.84 -16.16
C SER A 53 16.76 9.26 -16.64
N LEU A 54 16.88 10.19 -17.57
CA LEU A 54 18.16 10.89 -17.85
C LEU A 54 18.13 12.38 -17.48
N ASP A 55 17.03 12.86 -16.90
CA ASP A 55 16.82 14.29 -16.60
C ASP A 55 16.29 14.55 -15.16
N ASN A 56 16.15 13.51 -14.31
CA ASN A 56 15.43 13.59 -13.03
C ASN A 56 16.28 13.35 -11.75
N GLU A 57 17.59 13.14 -11.85
CA GLU A 57 18.40 12.73 -10.68
C GLU A 57 18.61 13.84 -9.63
N GLU A 58 18.61 15.12 -10.00
CA GLU A 58 18.77 16.23 -9.04
C GLU A 58 17.48 16.53 -8.26
N ASN A 59 16.32 16.42 -8.92
CA ASN A 59 15.02 16.65 -8.27
C ASN A 59 14.64 15.49 -7.34
N ALA A 60 14.96 14.24 -7.73
CA ALA A 60 14.71 13.06 -6.90
C ALA A 60 15.47 13.09 -5.56
N LYS A 61 16.70 13.61 -5.52
CA LYS A 61 17.49 13.67 -4.28
C LYS A 61 17.00 14.75 -3.31
N ALA A 62 16.57 15.89 -3.85
CA ALA A 62 15.96 16.96 -3.07
C ALA A 62 14.57 16.55 -2.57
N SER A 63 13.79 15.84 -3.40
CA SER A 63 12.47 15.32 -3.01
C SER A 63 12.58 14.22 -1.96
N GLU A 64 13.57 13.32 -2.02
CA GLU A 64 13.83 12.31 -0.99
C GLU A 64 14.05 12.95 0.40
N SER A 65 14.90 13.98 0.47
CA SER A 65 15.15 14.74 1.70
C SER A 65 13.92 15.51 2.20
N ALA A 66 13.11 16.04 1.28
CA ALA A 66 11.85 16.70 1.62
C ALA A 66 10.82 15.72 2.19
N ILE A 67 10.74 14.51 1.61
CA ILE A 67 9.86 13.42 2.07
C ILE A 67 10.28 12.95 3.46
N ASP A 68 11.58 12.76 3.70
CA ASP A 68 12.09 12.37 5.02
C ASP A 68 11.73 13.42 6.10
N ARG A 69 11.80 14.70 5.76
CA ARG A 69 11.36 15.79 6.65
C ARG A 69 9.86 15.73 6.91
N ALA A 70 9.05 15.60 5.85
CA ALA A 70 7.59 15.49 5.98
C ALA A 70 7.16 14.29 6.83
N MET A 71 7.82 13.13 6.66
CA MET A 71 7.54 11.92 7.43
C MET A 71 7.93 12.06 8.91
N LYS A 72 9.05 12.73 9.22
CA LYS A 72 9.44 13.07 10.59
C LYS A 72 8.41 13.97 11.27
N LEU A 73 7.94 14.99 10.56
CA LEU A 73 6.91 15.92 11.04
C LEU A 73 5.58 15.21 11.28
N LYS A 74 5.14 14.36 10.35
CA LYS A 74 3.98 13.47 10.55
C LYS A 74 4.14 12.60 11.80
N GLY A 75 5.31 11.98 11.98
CA GLY A 75 5.59 11.19 13.18
C GLY A 75 5.50 12.01 14.48
N ALA A 76 5.95 13.26 14.45
CA ALA A 76 5.78 14.18 15.57
C ALA A 76 4.31 14.57 15.79
N GLY A 77 3.57 14.85 14.72
CA GLY A 77 2.13 15.13 14.76
C GLY A 77 1.32 13.97 15.33
N ASN A 78 1.62 12.72 14.94
CA ASN A 78 1.00 11.52 15.50
C ASN A 78 1.25 11.41 17.02
N ARG A 79 2.46 11.71 17.49
CA ARG A 79 2.78 11.72 18.93
C ARG A 79 1.98 12.79 19.68
N ALA A 80 1.90 14.00 19.13
CA ALA A 80 1.10 15.09 19.71
C ALA A 80 -0.40 14.76 19.73
N PHE A 81 -0.90 14.13 18.66
CA PHE A 81 -2.29 13.67 18.58
C PHE A 81 -2.63 12.64 19.66
N HIS A 82 -1.75 11.66 19.87
CA HIS A 82 -1.93 10.67 20.95
C HIS A 82 -1.76 11.27 22.36
N ALA A 83 -1.04 12.40 22.48
CA ALA A 83 -0.92 13.16 23.72
C ALA A 83 -2.11 14.13 23.96
N ALA A 84 -3.14 14.11 23.11
CA ALA A 84 -4.26 15.05 23.11
C ALA A 84 -3.86 16.53 22.91
N GLU A 85 -2.65 16.80 22.43
CA GLU A 85 -2.17 18.14 22.04
C GLU A 85 -2.59 18.45 20.60
N TYR A 86 -3.91 18.54 20.33
CA TYR A 86 -4.44 18.62 18.96
C TYR A 86 -4.00 19.86 18.19
N ASP A 87 -3.92 21.04 18.83
CA ASP A 87 -3.48 22.27 18.17
C ASP A 87 -2.02 22.18 17.69
N LYS A 88 -1.16 21.55 18.49
CA LYS A 88 0.23 21.30 18.12
C LYS A 88 0.35 20.25 17.03
N ALA A 89 -0.48 19.20 17.09
CA ALA A 89 -0.56 18.20 16.03
C ALA A 89 -0.98 18.83 14.69
N ILE A 90 -1.94 19.76 14.70
CA ILE A 90 -2.37 20.51 13.50
C ILE A 90 -1.20 21.29 12.89
N SER A 91 -0.44 22.04 13.69
CA SER A 91 0.73 22.77 13.19
C SER A 91 1.77 21.83 12.58
N LEU A 92 2.07 20.71 13.24
CA LEU A 92 3.03 19.73 12.73
C LEU A 92 2.58 19.07 11.43
N TYR A 93 1.28 18.81 11.25
CA TYR A 93 0.75 18.31 9.98
C TYR A 93 0.76 19.39 8.89
N ASN A 94 0.55 20.67 9.22
CA ASN A 94 0.70 21.77 8.25
C ASN A 94 2.15 21.87 7.74
N GLU A 95 3.13 21.81 8.65
CA GLU A 95 4.55 21.79 8.27
C GLU A 95 4.89 20.54 7.43
N ALA A 96 4.29 19.39 7.72
CA ALA A 96 4.47 18.18 6.91
C ALA A 96 3.90 18.33 5.49
N ILE A 97 2.76 19.02 5.34
CA ILE A 97 2.14 19.32 4.04
C ILE A 97 3.05 20.26 3.22
N GLU A 98 3.61 21.29 3.83
CA GLU A 98 4.52 22.23 3.16
C GLU A 98 5.85 21.59 2.77
N ALA A 99 6.35 20.66 3.58
CA ALA A 99 7.57 19.91 3.28
C ALA A 99 7.37 18.80 2.24
N CYS A 100 6.13 18.39 1.97
CA CYS A 100 5.84 17.29 1.06
C CYS A 100 5.91 17.77 -0.41
N PRO A 101 6.67 17.09 -1.28
CA PRO A 101 6.65 17.41 -2.70
C PRO A 101 5.27 17.06 -3.33
N PRO A 102 4.82 17.82 -4.34
CA PRO A 102 3.53 17.60 -5.00
C PRO A 102 3.48 16.30 -5.81
N ASP A 103 4.64 15.70 -6.09
CA ASP A 103 4.80 14.43 -6.81
C ASP A 103 4.27 13.20 -6.01
N ARG A 104 3.89 13.40 -4.74
CA ARG A 104 3.41 12.32 -3.85
C ARG A 104 2.03 12.63 -3.25
N PRO A 105 0.96 12.54 -4.07
CA PRO A 105 -0.39 12.88 -3.64
C PRO A 105 -0.92 11.96 -2.54
N ILE A 106 -0.45 10.72 -2.45
CA ILE A 106 -0.89 9.73 -1.45
C ILE A 106 -0.44 10.15 -0.04
N ASP A 107 0.81 10.58 0.09
CA ASP A 107 1.37 11.03 1.37
C ASP A 107 0.72 12.34 1.81
N LEU A 108 0.55 13.26 0.86
CA LEU A 108 -0.15 14.53 1.08
C LEU A 108 -1.61 14.33 1.55
N ALA A 109 -2.35 13.43 0.91
CA ALA A 109 -3.72 13.08 1.31
C ALA A 109 -3.77 12.55 2.75
N THR A 110 -2.79 11.72 3.13
CA THR A 110 -2.68 11.19 4.50
C THR A 110 -2.48 12.32 5.52
N PHE A 111 -1.64 13.31 5.22
CA PHE A 111 -1.42 14.45 6.12
C PHE A 111 -2.69 15.30 6.28
N TYR A 112 -3.41 15.56 5.19
CA TYR A 112 -4.70 16.25 5.26
C TYR A 112 -5.73 15.49 6.08
N GLN A 113 -5.85 14.17 5.90
CA GLN A 113 -6.77 13.34 6.66
C GLN A 113 -6.45 13.38 8.17
N ASN A 114 -5.17 13.25 8.54
CA ASN A 114 -4.76 13.31 9.95
C ASN A 114 -5.02 14.69 10.56
N ARG A 115 -4.82 15.76 9.80
CA ARG A 115 -5.14 17.12 10.24
C ARG A 115 -6.64 17.30 10.47
N SER A 116 -7.48 16.78 9.57
CA SER A 116 -8.95 16.78 9.74
C SER A 116 -9.37 16.04 11.00
N ALA A 117 -8.75 14.89 11.27
CA ALA A 117 -9.01 14.14 12.51
C ALA A 117 -8.63 14.94 13.76
N CYS A 118 -7.57 15.74 13.73
CA CYS A 118 -7.26 16.65 14.85
C CYS A 118 -8.36 17.68 15.08
N TYR A 119 -8.93 18.25 14.02
CA TYR A 119 -10.02 19.23 14.16
C TYR A 119 -11.26 18.58 14.78
N GLU A 120 -11.60 17.36 14.36
CA GLU A 120 -12.72 16.60 14.93
C GLU A 120 -12.49 16.25 16.41
N LYS A 121 -11.25 15.92 16.80
CA LYS A 121 -10.93 15.58 18.20
C LYS A 121 -10.74 16.78 19.12
N ARG A 122 -10.61 17.98 18.56
CA ARG A 122 -10.48 19.22 19.31
C ARG A 122 -11.84 19.76 19.78
N GLU A 123 -12.94 19.32 19.16
CA GLU A 123 -14.32 19.58 19.60
C GLU A 123 -14.73 18.66 20.76
#